data_AF-A0AAD7D9A2-F1
#
_entry.id   AF-A0AAD7D9A2-F1
#
_cell.length_a   1.000
_cell.length_b   1.000
_cell.length_c   1.000
_cell.angle_alpha   90.00
_cell.angle_beta   90.00
_cell.angle_gamma   90.00
#
_symmetry.space_group_name_H-M   'P 1'
#
loop_
_entity.id
_entity.type
_entity.pdbx_description
1 polymer ?
#
loop_
_entity_poly.entity_id
_entity_poly.type
_entity_poly.pdbx_seq_one_letter_code
_entity_poly.pdbx_strand_id
1 'polypeptide(L)'
;MNSFRSSGSTHRHTALDVLPHFEPHCYQMDGICKVLDGIDLVAITPTGSGKTGHLFLTILVMIAIAKTPSLCPTVKFPKDPAIVAVCPTSSIEQQMDENMTKLGVAALTINSETVAAARLRGEDIWARAQAGISILILGPEQLVSKSFRDLLAHEPFYARVCALGVDEIHLLVIWGVNRGEFYLLQRSNARHDIQILFRQLHLGIDGRKFPELAWVLDNTDKTIILVPRFRSSSALNAILTPSSPTTVILATLADIVNEPRCQVIIATNGLAQGNDIKVIKTVIQMGEPDSIEMYVQKPGRARPTVKDPRAIFYVSANRMKLAAKIVGQTDAKNEIDSQKAAVTSAKKIGNFATPRMIHPACAPLAKHPHLIHAHCSAIAPKKAPSDIPQNQRLTKVMKAVGTERLEDFRFSIWLQASDASMGLTPLADFLPDIVIKQILDRFAKIKVFEDLVLLVEHLLGMAGYHSRLFEVVLELRETFREIRRAGKK
;
A
#
# COMPACT_ATOMS: atom_id res chain seq x y z
N MET A 1 -12.43 10.28 -35.98
CA MET A 1 -11.15 9.78 -36.51
C MET A 1 -10.60 10.85 -37.46
N ASN A 2 -9.46 11.48 -37.12
CA ASN A 2 -8.60 12.36 -37.94
C ASN A 2 -8.18 13.65 -37.21
N SER A 3 -7.20 13.52 -36.30
CA SER A 3 -6.21 14.59 -35.98
C SER A 3 -4.95 14.08 -35.23
N PHE A 4 -4.86 12.79 -34.89
CA PHE A 4 -3.83 12.22 -34.01
C PHE A 4 -2.51 11.73 -34.67
N ARG A 5 -2.23 12.03 -35.95
CA ARG A 5 -1.33 11.19 -36.76
C ARG A 5 0.07 11.70 -37.15
N SER A 6 0.55 12.88 -36.74
CA SER A 6 1.87 13.35 -37.23
C SER A 6 3.04 13.32 -36.22
N SER A 7 2.85 13.66 -34.93
CA SER A 7 3.96 13.67 -33.96
C SER A 7 4.14 12.32 -33.24
N GLY A 8 3.04 11.72 -32.78
CA GLY A 8 3.07 10.48 -31.98
C GLY A 8 3.56 9.25 -32.74
N SER A 9 3.50 9.24 -34.07
CA SER A 9 4.06 8.14 -34.88
C SER A 9 5.58 8.14 -34.88
N THR A 10 6.20 9.33 -34.92
CA THR A 10 7.65 9.48 -34.96
C THR A 10 8.26 9.08 -33.63
N HIS A 11 7.75 9.61 -32.51
CA HIS A 11 8.24 9.26 -31.16
C HIS A 11 8.10 7.77 -30.88
N ARG A 12 6.99 7.16 -31.31
CA ARG A 12 6.77 5.73 -31.15
C ARG A 12 7.75 4.88 -31.95
N HIS A 13 8.05 5.27 -33.19
CA HIS A 13 9.02 4.56 -34.03
C HIS A 13 10.43 4.68 -33.45
N THR A 14 10.86 5.89 -33.12
CA THR A 14 12.15 6.14 -32.45
C THR A 14 12.31 5.31 -31.18
N ALA A 15 11.30 5.31 -30.31
CA ALA A 15 11.38 4.59 -29.05
C ALA A 15 11.44 3.06 -29.26
N LEU A 16 10.78 2.51 -30.28
CA LEU A 16 10.91 1.09 -30.64
C LEU A 16 12.29 0.76 -31.22
N ASP A 17 12.85 1.64 -32.05
CA ASP A 17 14.18 1.46 -32.64
C ASP A 17 15.31 1.52 -31.61
N VAL A 18 15.13 2.33 -30.57
CA VAL A 18 16.10 2.50 -29.46
C VAL A 18 16.02 1.35 -28.45
N LEU A 19 14.87 0.69 -28.35
CA LEU A 19 14.59 -0.33 -27.35
C LEU A 19 14.43 -1.74 -27.97
N PRO A 20 15.30 -2.22 -28.88
CA PRO A 20 15.05 -3.47 -29.61
C PRO A 20 15.08 -4.72 -28.71
N HIS A 21 15.69 -4.62 -27.51
CA HIS A 21 15.74 -5.69 -26.51
C HIS A 21 14.61 -5.61 -25.47
N PHE A 22 13.81 -4.55 -25.49
CA PHE A 22 12.66 -4.38 -24.61
C PHE A 22 11.40 -4.40 -25.47
N GLU A 23 10.42 -5.19 -25.08
CA GLU A 23 9.10 -5.13 -25.69
C GLU A 23 8.18 -4.31 -24.76
N PRO A 24 8.20 -2.97 -24.86
CA PRO A 24 7.41 -2.13 -23.98
C PRO A 24 5.93 -2.35 -24.26
N HIS A 25 5.13 -2.39 -23.20
CA HIS A 25 3.70 -2.46 -23.35
C HIS A 25 3.17 -1.22 -24.09
N CYS A 26 2.08 -1.39 -24.84
CA CYS A 26 1.48 -0.31 -25.62
C CYS A 26 1.17 0.96 -24.81
N TYR A 27 0.77 0.81 -23.54
CA TYR A 27 0.49 1.94 -22.65
C TYR A 27 1.77 2.60 -22.11
N GLN A 28 2.85 1.84 -21.92
CA GLN A 28 4.14 2.45 -21.58
C GLN A 28 4.60 3.33 -22.73
N MET A 29 4.47 2.82 -23.96
CA MET A 29 4.78 3.60 -25.17
C MET A 29 3.92 4.85 -25.32
N ASP A 30 2.61 4.76 -25.06
CA ASP A 30 1.73 5.93 -25.09
C ASP A 30 2.19 6.98 -24.08
N GLY A 31 2.44 6.58 -22.83
CA GLY A 31 2.95 7.48 -21.79
C GLY A 31 4.29 8.12 -22.14
N ILE A 32 5.26 7.32 -22.61
CA ILE A 32 6.60 7.81 -23.02
C ILE A 32 6.45 8.85 -24.13
N CYS A 33 5.63 8.59 -25.15
CA CYS A 33 5.43 9.55 -26.25
C CYS A 33 4.87 10.88 -25.73
N LYS A 34 3.96 10.87 -24.75
CA LYS A 34 3.43 12.10 -24.14
C LYS A 34 4.48 12.88 -23.38
N VAL A 35 5.33 12.20 -22.63
CA VAL A 35 6.44 12.85 -21.93
C VAL A 35 7.44 13.46 -22.92
N LEU A 36 7.73 12.77 -24.03
CA LEU A 36 8.60 13.30 -25.10
C LEU A 36 7.96 14.50 -25.84
N ASP A 37 6.63 14.56 -25.91
CA ASP A 37 5.89 15.73 -26.41
C ASP A 37 5.89 16.92 -25.41
N GLY A 38 6.52 16.78 -24.24
CA GLY A 38 6.53 17.79 -23.18
C GLY A 38 5.21 17.88 -22.40
N ILE A 39 4.39 16.82 -22.42
CA ILE A 39 3.11 16.74 -21.72
C ILE A 39 3.29 15.98 -20.41
N ASP A 40 2.84 16.57 -19.30
CA ASP A 40 2.85 15.92 -17.99
C ASP A 40 1.99 14.65 -18.00
N LEU A 41 2.47 13.59 -17.36
CA LEU A 41 1.84 12.27 -17.36
C LEU A 41 1.46 11.85 -15.94
N VAL A 42 0.20 11.46 -15.75
CA VAL A 42 -0.24 10.69 -14.58
C VAL A 42 -0.65 9.31 -15.04
N ALA A 43 0.08 8.29 -14.61
CA ALA A 43 -0.17 6.90 -14.98
C ALA A 43 -0.76 6.10 -13.80
N ILE A 44 -2.02 5.72 -13.93
CA ILE A 44 -2.72 4.82 -12.99
C ILE A 44 -2.77 3.43 -13.61
N THR A 45 -1.97 2.51 -13.10
CA THR A 45 -1.94 1.12 -13.59
C THR A 45 -1.71 0.14 -12.43
N PRO A 46 -2.12 -1.14 -12.55
CA PRO A 46 -2.03 -2.09 -11.46
C PRO A 46 -0.59 -2.42 -11.05
N THR A 47 -0.38 -2.79 -9.79
CA THR A 47 0.93 -3.28 -9.30
C THR A 47 1.43 -4.45 -10.15
N GLY A 48 2.69 -4.39 -10.56
CA GLY A 48 3.32 -5.40 -11.43
C GLY A 48 3.15 -5.16 -12.94
N SER A 49 2.46 -4.10 -13.37
CA SER A 49 2.36 -3.69 -14.77
C SER A 49 3.65 -3.08 -15.35
N GLY A 50 4.74 -3.00 -14.57
CA GLY A 50 5.93 -2.28 -15.01
C GLY A 50 5.77 -0.75 -15.04
N LYS A 51 5.06 -0.17 -14.07
CA LYS A 51 4.87 1.29 -13.89
C LYS A 51 6.17 2.07 -14.09
N THR A 52 7.22 1.63 -13.41
CA THR A 52 8.51 2.30 -13.35
C THR A 52 9.22 2.32 -14.73
N GLY A 53 8.77 1.49 -15.68
CA GLY A 53 9.18 1.57 -17.09
C GLY A 53 8.94 2.95 -17.73
N HIS A 54 7.96 3.73 -17.27
CA HIS A 54 7.77 5.10 -17.75
C HIS A 54 8.92 6.04 -17.37
N LEU A 55 9.73 5.72 -16.35
CA LEU A 55 10.93 6.48 -16.02
C LEU A 55 12.12 5.97 -16.82
N PHE A 56 12.35 4.65 -16.77
CA PHE A 56 13.55 4.06 -17.35
C PHE A 56 13.60 4.12 -18.86
N LEU A 57 12.50 3.75 -19.51
CA LEU A 57 12.43 3.71 -20.96
C LEU A 57 12.47 5.13 -21.52
N THR A 58 11.88 6.10 -20.80
CA THR A 58 11.95 7.51 -21.17
C THR A 58 13.39 8.03 -21.17
N ILE A 59 14.17 7.80 -20.10
CA ILE A 59 15.57 8.26 -20.09
C ILE A 59 16.41 7.57 -21.16
N LEU A 60 16.19 6.28 -21.42
CA LEU A 60 16.89 5.57 -22.50
C LEU A 60 16.63 6.20 -23.87
N VAL A 61 15.37 6.54 -24.16
CA VAL A 61 14.98 7.21 -25.41
C VAL A 61 15.58 8.62 -25.48
N MET A 62 15.55 9.38 -24.38
CA MET A 62 16.18 10.72 -24.31
C MET A 62 17.69 10.66 -24.57
N ILE A 63 18.41 9.71 -23.95
CA ILE A 63 19.85 9.50 -24.17
C ILE A 63 20.13 9.16 -25.64
N ALA A 64 19.33 8.28 -26.24
CA ALA A 64 19.53 7.89 -27.63
C ALA A 64 19.30 9.05 -28.60
N ILE A 65 18.23 9.83 -28.41
CA ILE A 65 17.97 11.03 -29.21
C ILE A 65 19.08 12.07 -29.03
N ALA A 66 19.59 12.26 -27.81
CA ALA A 66 20.71 13.17 -27.54
C ALA A 66 22.00 12.74 -28.25
N LYS A 67 22.28 11.43 -28.32
CA LYS A 67 23.45 10.88 -29.03
C LYS A 67 23.28 10.90 -30.55
N THR A 68 22.06 10.68 -31.03
CA THR A 68 21.75 10.58 -32.46
C THR A 68 20.49 11.39 -32.78
N PRO A 69 20.63 12.71 -32.98
CA PRO A 69 19.49 13.61 -33.21
C PRO A 69 18.68 13.27 -34.48
N SER A 70 19.24 12.52 -35.42
CA SER A 70 18.52 12.05 -36.62
C SER A 70 17.43 11.03 -36.31
N LEU A 71 17.45 10.37 -35.15
CA LEU A 71 16.42 9.41 -34.72
C LEU A 71 15.07 10.08 -34.52
N CYS A 72 15.06 11.35 -34.08
CA CYS A 72 13.86 12.11 -33.83
C CYS A 72 14.11 13.60 -34.12
N PRO A 73 13.80 14.09 -35.33
CA PRO A 73 14.08 15.48 -35.70
C PRO A 73 13.15 16.49 -35.01
N THR A 74 12.05 16.03 -34.40
CA THR A 74 11.02 16.87 -33.77
C THR A 74 11.39 17.34 -32.37
N VAL A 75 12.25 16.60 -31.66
CA VAL A 75 12.59 16.88 -30.25
C VAL A 75 14.10 16.83 -30.09
N LYS A 76 14.63 17.68 -29.21
CA LYS A 76 16.06 17.71 -28.88
C LYS A 76 16.23 17.67 -27.38
N PHE A 77 17.22 16.91 -26.93
CA PHE A 77 17.59 16.82 -25.52
C PHE A 77 19.00 17.36 -25.31
N PRO A 78 19.29 17.90 -24.12
CA PRO A 78 20.64 18.34 -23.75
C PRO A 78 21.61 17.15 -23.78
N LYS A 79 22.91 17.47 -23.85
CA LYS A 79 23.96 16.46 -23.68
C LYS A 79 23.88 15.89 -22.27
N ASP A 80 23.96 14.57 -22.14
CA ASP A 80 23.85 13.85 -20.85
C ASP A 80 22.55 14.17 -20.09
N PRO A 81 21.38 13.89 -20.69
CA PRO A 81 20.10 14.23 -20.09
C PRO A 81 19.91 13.51 -18.76
N ALA A 82 19.20 14.16 -17.83
CA ALA A 82 18.93 13.65 -16.49
C ALA A 82 17.43 13.59 -16.18
N ILE A 83 17.00 12.55 -15.46
CA ILE A 83 15.71 12.50 -14.78
C ILE A 83 15.93 12.47 -13.27
N VAL A 84 15.18 13.28 -12.54
CA VAL A 84 15.09 13.16 -11.07
C VAL A 84 13.89 12.28 -10.76
N ALA A 85 14.10 11.18 -10.03
CA ALA A 85 13.07 10.22 -9.67
C ALA A 85 12.88 10.21 -8.15
N VAL A 86 11.65 10.43 -7.69
CA VAL A 86 11.29 10.36 -6.27
C VAL A 86 10.61 9.03 -6.00
N CYS A 87 11.16 8.26 -5.07
CA CYS A 87 10.61 6.97 -4.67
C CYS A 87 10.31 6.99 -3.18
N PRO A 88 9.18 6.44 -2.72
CA PRO A 88 8.74 6.56 -1.32
C PRO A 88 9.51 5.65 -0.35
N THR A 89 10.27 4.67 -0.84
CA THR A 89 10.91 3.66 0.01
C THR A 89 12.28 3.26 -0.53
N SER A 90 13.25 3.10 0.37
CA SER A 90 14.63 2.68 0.05
C SER A 90 14.71 1.38 -0.75
N SER A 91 13.80 0.43 -0.52
CA SER A 91 13.75 -0.83 -1.30
C SER A 91 13.46 -0.63 -2.79
N ILE A 92 12.57 0.31 -3.14
CA ILE A 92 12.28 0.66 -4.54
C ILE A 92 13.48 1.39 -5.13
N GLU A 93 14.08 2.30 -4.36
CA GLU A 93 15.25 3.06 -4.79
C GLU A 93 16.41 2.14 -5.17
N GLN A 94 16.73 1.17 -4.32
CA GLN A 94 17.78 0.20 -4.59
C GLN A 94 17.47 -0.68 -5.81
N GLN A 95 16.24 -1.20 -5.93
CA GLN A 95 15.84 -1.99 -7.10
C GLN A 95 15.92 -1.19 -8.39
N MET A 96 15.53 0.09 -8.34
CA MET A 96 15.63 1.01 -9.46
C MET A 96 17.10 1.25 -9.84
N ASP A 97 17.96 1.56 -8.88
CA ASP A 97 19.40 1.77 -9.10
C ASP A 97 20.08 0.55 -9.72
N GLU A 98 19.84 -0.63 -9.18
CA GLU A 98 20.38 -1.90 -9.70
C GLU A 98 19.90 -2.19 -11.12
N ASN A 99 18.61 -2.00 -11.40
CA ASN A 99 18.05 -2.23 -12.73
C ASN A 99 18.63 -1.25 -13.75
N MET A 100 18.79 0.03 -13.38
CA MET A 100 19.34 1.04 -14.29
C MET A 100 20.83 0.81 -14.57
N THR A 101 21.59 0.45 -13.54
CA THR A 101 23.01 0.09 -13.68
C THR A 101 23.18 -1.12 -14.61
N LYS A 102 22.31 -2.15 -14.51
CA LYS A 102 22.32 -3.31 -15.43
C LYS A 102 22.05 -2.93 -16.88
N LEU A 103 21.32 -1.84 -17.12
CA LEU A 103 21.04 -1.30 -18.46
C LEU A 103 22.14 -0.36 -18.97
N GLY A 104 23.24 -0.21 -18.22
CA GLY A 104 24.32 0.71 -18.57
C GLY A 104 23.93 2.19 -18.42
N VAL A 105 22.87 2.49 -17.68
CA VAL A 105 22.45 3.85 -17.36
C VAL A 105 23.10 4.27 -16.05
N ALA A 106 23.74 5.42 -16.03
CA ALA A 106 24.34 5.97 -14.83
C ALA A 106 23.24 6.42 -13.85
N ALA A 107 23.06 5.64 -12.78
CA ALA A 107 22.11 5.91 -11.72
C ALA A 107 22.84 6.29 -10.41
N LEU A 108 22.18 7.12 -9.59
CA LEU A 108 22.66 7.48 -8.26
C LEU A 108 21.48 7.61 -7.31
N THR A 109 21.52 6.87 -6.19
CA THR A 109 20.54 6.96 -5.11
C THR A 109 21.02 7.86 -3.98
N ILE A 110 20.24 8.89 -3.64
CA ILE A 110 20.48 9.75 -2.48
C ILE A 110 19.28 9.66 -1.53
N ASN A 111 19.52 9.00 -0.40
CA ASN A 111 18.58 8.87 0.71
C ASN A 111 19.35 8.98 2.04
N SER A 112 18.64 8.87 3.15
CA SER A 112 19.24 8.96 4.49
C SER A 112 20.39 7.95 4.72
N GLU A 113 20.29 6.73 4.17
CA GLU A 113 21.30 5.68 4.31
C GLU A 113 22.54 5.95 3.44
N THR A 114 22.34 6.31 2.17
CA THR A 114 23.46 6.55 1.23
C THR A 114 24.23 7.82 1.57
N VAL A 115 23.55 8.84 2.10
CA VAL A 115 24.20 10.05 2.64
C VAL A 115 25.05 9.70 3.86
N ALA A 116 24.54 8.90 4.79
CA ALA A 116 25.31 8.46 5.96
C ALA A 116 26.54 7.64 5.55
N ALA A 117 26.38 6.71 4.60
CA ALA A 117 27.47 5.91 4.08
C ALA A 117 28.53 6.74 3.35
N ALA A 118 28.13 7.72 2.53
CA ALA A 118 29.06 8.62 1.85
C ALA A 118 29.84 9.49 2.84
N ARG A 119 29.17 9.99 3.90
CA ARG A 119 29.82 10.75 4.97
C ARG A 119 30.90 9.94 5.69
N LEU A 120 30.67 8.66 5.94
CA LEU A 120 31.68 7.75 6.52
C LEU A 120 32.88 7.54 5.61
N ARG A 121 32.70 7.60 4.28
CA ARG A 121 33.78 7.52 3.29
C ARG A 121 34.47 8.85 3.00
N GLY A 122 33.98 9.96 3.58
CA GLY A 122 34.47 11.30 3.27
C GLY A 122 34.10 11.77 1.85
N GLU A 123 33.08 11.18 1.24
CA GLU A 123 32.61 11.49 -0.11
C GLU A 123 31.46 12.51 -0.06
N ASP A 124 31.50 13.50 -0.94
CA ASP A 124 30.34 14.36 -1.19
C ASP A 124 29.47 13.75 -2.30
N ILE A 125 28.41 13.04 -1.88
CA ILE A 125 27.46 12.40 -2.78
C ILE A 125 26.70 13.42 -3.65
N TRP A 126 26.49 14.64 -3.16
CA TRP A 126 25.79 15.69 -3.88
C TRP A 126 26.67 16.32 -4.96
N ALA A 127 27.98 16.43 -4.71
CA ALA A 127 28.94 16.81 -5.75
C ALA A 127 28.95 15.77 -6.90
N ARG A 128 28.90 14.47 -6.57
CA ARG A 128 28.80 13.41 -7.58
C ARG A 128 27.50 13.49 -8.41
N ALA A 129 26.40 13.98 -7.84
CA ALA A 129 25.14 14.12 -8.56
C ALA A 129 25.16 15.20 -9.67
N GLN A 130 26.09 16.16 -9.60
CA GLN A 130 26.14 17.30 -10.50
C GLN A 130 26.41 16.92 -11.97
N ALA A 131 27.13 15.81 -12.24
CA ALA A 131 27.52 15.42 -13.59
C ALA A 131 27.56 13.90 -13.79
N GLY A 132 27.30 13.44 -15.02
CA GLY A 132 27.48 12.05 -15.41
C GLY A 132 26.43 11.06 -14.89
N ILE A 133 25.38 11.57 -14.23
CA ILE A 133 24.25 10.77 -13.72
C ILE A 133 23.02 11.04 -14.56
N SER A 134 22.52 10.03 -15.27
CA SER A 134 21.31 10.16 -16.11
C SER A 134 20.02 9.96 -15.31
N ILE A 135 20.07 9.26 -14.18
CA ILE A 135 18.92 9.15 -13.28
C ILE A 135 19.32 9.35 -11.81
N LEU A 136 18.80 10.41 -11.20
CA LEU A 136 19.00 10.73 -9.80
C LEU A 136 17.79 10.27 -9.00
N ILE A 137 17.97 9.25 -8.17
CA ILE A 137 16.90 8.64 -7.37
C ILE A 137 16.97 9.26 -5.96
N LEU A 138 15.85 9.81 -5.49
CA LEU A 138 15.75 10.52 -4.21
C LEU A 138 14.67 9.90 -3.33
N GLY A 139 14.98 9.77 -2.04
CA GLY A 139 13.96 9.63 -0.99
C GLY A 139 13.17 10.95 -0.85
N PRO A 140 11.86 10.90 -0.51
CA PRO A 140 11.01 12.09 -0.46
C PRO A 140 11.51 13.13 0.56
N GLU A 141 12.17 12.68 1.63
CA GLU A 141 12.74 13.55 2.66
C GLU A 141 13.89 14.43 2.14
N GLN A 142 14.56 14.02 1.06
CA GLN A 142 15.67 14.78 0.48
C GLN A 142 15.17 16.00 -0.33
N LEU A 143 13.91 16.01 -0.75
CA LEU A 143 13.34 17.11 -1.55
C LEU A 143 13.29 18.45 -0.81
N VAL A 144 13.22 18.42 0.52
CA VAL A 144 13.22 19.63 1.36
C VAL A 144 14.62 20.03 1.84
N SER A 145 15.63 19.20 1.55
CA SER A 145 17.00 19.42 2.02
C SER A 145 17.62 20.68 1.42
N LYS A 146 18.59 21.27 2.12
CA LYS A 146 19.39 22.36 1.56
C LYS A 146 20.24 21.86 0.40
N SER A 147 20.86 20.68 0.53
CA SER A 147 21.71 20.09 -0.50
C SER A 147 21.01 19.87 -1.84
N PHE A 148 19.74 19.44 -1.82
CA PHE A 148 18.95 19.32 -3.05
C PHE A 148 18.65 20.69 -3.68
N ARG A 149 18.32 21.71 -2.86
CA ARG A 149 18.14 23.08 -3.36
C ARG A 149 19.43 23.63 -3.98
N ASP A 150 20.58 23.38 -3.35
CA ASP A 150 21.88 23.80 -3.86
C ASP A 150 22.21 23.07 -5.18
N LEU A 151 21.84 21.79 -5.32
CA LEU A 151 21.97 21.03 -6.56
C LEU A 151 21.07 21.59 -7.69
N LEU A 152 19.83 21.97 -7.38
CA LEU A 152 18.95 22.63 -8.36
C LEU A 152 19.45 24.03 -8.76
N ALA A 153 20.15 24.72 -7.87
CA ALA A 153 20.78 26.00 -8.18
C ALA A 153 22.06 25.85 -9.03
N HIS A 154 22.62 24.65 -9.15
CA HIS A 154 23.78 24.37 -9.98
C HIS A 154 23.39 24.31 -11.46
N GLU A 155 23.63 25.41 -12.18
CA GLU A 155 23.17 25.64 -13.56
C GLU A 155 23.54 24.50 -14.53
N PRO A 156 24.78 23.96 -14.56
CA PRO A 156 25.12 22.86 -15.46
C PRO A 156 24.33 21.57 -15.21
N PHE A 157 23.92 21.34 -13.96
CA PHE A 157 23.08 20.19 -13.61
C PHE A 157 21.63 20.47 -13.99
N TYR A 158 21.10 21.64 -13.62
CA TYR A 158 19.72 21.99 -13.91
C TYR A 158 19.42 22.04 -15.41
N ALA A 159 20.36 22.55 -16.22
CA ALA A 159 20.24 22.64 -17.68
C ALA A 159 20.09 21.28 -18.39
N ARG A 160 20.50 20.17 -17.75
CA ARG A 160 20.36 18.81 -18.29
C ARG A 160 19.16 18.03 -17.71
N VAL A 161 18.48 18.56 -16.68
CA VAL A 161 17.28 17.91 -16.11
C VAL A 161 16.12 18.03 -17.10
N CYS A 162 15.65 16.88 -17.58
CA CYS A 162 14.59 16.78 -18.59
C CYS A 162 13.22 16.44 -18.01
N ALA A 163 13.16 15.77 -16.86
CA ALA A 163 11.89 15.41 -16.21
C ALA A 163 12.06 15.14 -14.70
N LEU A 164 10.95 15.32 -13.98
CA LEU A 164 10.76 14.87 -12.60
C LEU A 164 9.75 13.71 -12.60
N GLY A 165 10.18 12.56 -12.12
CA GLY A 165 9.35 11.37 -11.96
C GLY A 165 9.00 11.13 -10.50
N VAL A 166 7.76 10.74 -10.21
CA VAL A 166 7.35 10.30 -8.88
C VAL A 166 6.72 8.93 -8.98
N ASP A 167 7.34 7.94 -8.32
CA ASP A 167 6.70 6.64 -8.14
C ASP A 167 5.78 6.65 -6.93
N GLU A 168 4.68 5.88 -7.00
CA GLU A 168 3.66 5.80 -5.97
C GLU A 168 3.14 7.17 -5.47
N ILE A 169 2.86 8.09 -6.41
CA ILE A 169 2.39 9.47 -6.17
C ILE A 169 1.22 9.60 -5.17
N HIS A 170 0.41 8.55 -5.01
CA HIS A 170 -0.69 8.50 -4.04
C HIS A 170 -0.22 8.62 -2.57
N LEU A 171 1.07 8.40 -2.29
CA LEU A 171 1.68 8.59 -0.97
C LEU A 171 2.08 10.06 -0.73
N LEU A 172 2.18 10.88 -1.78
CA LEU A 172 2.52 12.29 -1.69
C LEU A 172 1.25 13.14 -1.76
N VAL A 173 0.63 13.36 -0.60
CA VAL A 173 -0.64 14.11 -0.44
C VAL A 173 -0.57 15.58 -0.92
N ILE A 174 0.64 16.11 -1.14
CA ILE A 174 0.91 17.55 -1.25
C ILE A 174 0.86 18.08 -2.70
N TRP A 175 0.83 17.21 -3.71
CA TRP A 175 0.97 17.68 -5.09
C TRP A 175 -0.42 17.96 -5.65
N GLY A 176 -0.78 19.25 -5.72
CA GLY A 176 -2.07 19.75 -6.20
C GLY A 176 -2.28 19.53 -7.70
N VAL A 177 -2.32 18.28 -8.13
CA VAL A 177 -2.49 17.90 -9.53
C VAL A 177 -3.95 18.14 -9.96
N ASN A 178 -4.19 19.13 -10.83
CA ASN A 178 -5.55 19.41 -11.32
C ASN A 178 -5.85 18.65 -12.61
N ARG A 179 -7.05 18.06 -12.68
CA ARG A 179 -7.50 17.37 -13.90
C ARG A 179 -7.48 18.33 -15.09
N GLY A 180 -6.81 17.92 -16.17
CA GLY A 180 -6.71 18.68 -17.42
C GLY A 180 -5.34 19.34 -17.64
N GLU A 181 -4.50 19.41 -16.61
CA GLU A 181 -3.10 19.89 -16.73
C GLU A 181 -2.12 18.80 -17.18
N PHE A 182 -2.58 17.55 -17.20
CA PHE A 182 -1.77 16.37 -17.51
C PHE A 182 -2.54 15.38 -18.37
N TYR A 183 -1.80 14.54 -19.09
CA TYR A 183 -2.35 13.36 -19.74
C TYR A 183 -2.58 12.27 -18.71
N LEU A 184 -3.84 11.90 -18.50
CA LEU A 184 -4.23 10.81 -17.61
C LEU A 184 -4.21 9.49 -18.39
N LEU A 185 -3.20 8.66 -18.12
CA LEU A 185 -3.19 7.27 -18.55
C LEU A 185 -3.81 6.42 -17.45
N GLN A 186 -5.08 6.05 -17.60
CA GLN A 186 -5.79 5.25 -16.60
C GLN A 186 -6.11 3.86 -17.14
N ARG A 187 -5.56 2.84 -16.49
CA ARG A 187 -5.91 1.43 -16.70
C ARG A 187 -6.73 0.90 -15.54
N SER A 188 -7.45 -0.18 -15.79
CA SER A 188 -8.11 -0.93 -14.72
C SER A 188 -7.06 -1.47 -13.76
N ASN A 189 -7.26 -1.23 -12.46
CA ASN A 189 -6.46 -1.86 -11.41
C ASN A 189 -6.91 -3.30 -11.14
N ALA A 190 -7.95 -3.79 -11.84
CA ALA A 190 -8.42 -5.16 -11.72
C ALA A 190 -7.38 -6.16 -12.24
N ARG A 191 -7.14 -7.22 -11.46
CA ARG A 191 -6.27 -8.34 -11.80
C ARG A 191 -7.10 -9.59 -11.96
N HIS A 192 -7.68 -9.76 -13.16
CA HIS A 192 -8.55 -10.89 -13.50
C HIS A 192 -7.80 -12.24 -13.50
N ASP A 193 -6.47 -12.19 -13.60
CA ASP A 193 -5.57 -13.32 -13.50
C ASP A 193 -5.45 -13.87 -12.07
N ILE A 194 -5.84 -13.09 -11.05
CA ILE A 194 -5.71 -13.46 -9.64
C ILE A 194 -7.06 -13.90 -9.08
N GLN A 195 -7.11 -15.11 -8.54
CA GLN A 195 -8.28 -15.57 -7.81
C GLN A 195 -8.35 -14.90 -6.43
N ILE A 196 -9.39 -14.10 -6.18
CA ILE A 196 -9.64 -13.50 -4.86
C ILE A 196 -10.62 -14.37 -4.08
N LEU A 197 -10.21 -14.81 -2.89
CA LEU A 197 -10.98 -15.67 -2.00
C LEU A 197 -11.18 -14.98 -0.66
N PHE A 198 -12.41 -15.01 -0.14
CA PHE A 198 -12.73 -14.56 1.21
C PHE A 198 -12.97 -15.79 2.08
N ARG A 199 -12.24 -15.88 3.20
CA ARG A 199 -12.38 -16.97 4.18
C ARG A 199 -12.70 -16.38 5.53
N GLN A 200 -13.55 -17.07 6.29
CA GLN A 200 -13.86 -16.65 7.65
C GLN A 200 -12.69 -17.02 8.57
N LEU A 201 -12.29 -16.08 9.42
CA LEU A 201 -11.44 -16.33 10.57
C LEU A 201 -12.31 -16.63 11.79
N HIS A 202 -12.15 -17.82 12.39
CA HIS A 202 -12.99 -18.27 13.50
C HIS A 202 -12.45 -17.79 14.85
N LEU A 203 -11.13 -17.67 14.96
CA LEU A 203 -10.46 -17.08 16.11
C LEU A 203 -10.15 -15.60 15.85
N GLY A 204 -10.01 -14.80 16.91
CA GLY A 204 -9.63 -13.39 16.73
C GLY A 204 -8.24 -13.25 16.09
N ILE A 205 -7.97 -12.13 15.42
CA ILE A 205 -6.65 -11.80 14.83
C ILE A 205 -5.54 -11.71 15.91
N ASP A 206 -5.94 -11.51 17.17
CA ASP A 206 -5.06 -11.50 18.35
C ASP A 206 -4.91 -12.89 19.01
N GLY A 207 -5.49 -13.93 18.41
CA GLY A 207 -5.39 -15.29 18.91
C GLY A 207 -3.95 -15.81 18.88
N ARG A 208 -3.64 -16.75 19.76
CA ARG A 208 -2.35 -17.48 19.79
C ARG A 208 -2.36 -18.75 18.94
N LYS A 209 -3.41 -19.00 18.15
CA LYS A 209 -3.56 -20.17 17.27
C LYS A 209 -4.33 -19.77 16.02
N PHE A 210 -3.87 -20.24 14.85
CA PHE A 210 -4.50 -20.02 13.55
C PHE A 210 -4.59 -21.35 12.78
N PRO A 211 -5.47 -22.28 13.19
CA PRO A 211 -5.63 -23.57 12.50
C PRO A 211 -6.01 -23.40 11.02
N GLU A 212 -6.66 -22.29 10.67
CA GLU A 212 -7.02 -21.97 9.29
C GLU A 212 -5.81 -21.72 8.38
N LEU A 213 -4.59 -21.59 8.93
CA LEU A 213 -3.34 -21.45 8.19
C LEU A 213 -2.52 -22.75 8.17
N ALA A 214 -2.96 -23.83 8.80
CA ALA A 214 -2.23 -25.10 8.82
C ALA A 214 -1.89 -25.61 7.41
N TRP A 215 -2.84 -25.48 6.48
CA TRP A 215 -2.65 -25.86 5.07
C TRP A 215 -1.53 -25.08 4.37
N VAL A 216 -1.14 -23.91 4.87
CA VAL A 216 -0.03 -23.13 4.29
C VAL A 216 1.29 -23.85 4.49
N LEU A 217 1.45 -24.54 5.63
CA LEU A 217 2.64 -25.35 5.96
C LEU A 217 2.71 -26.63 5.12
N ASP A 218 1.56 -27.16 4.71
CA ASP A 218 1.48 -28.36 3.87
C ASP A 218 1.63 -28.02 2.37
N ASN A 219 1.46 -26.76 2.00
CA ASN A 219 1.68 -26.30 0.64
C ASN A 219 3.20 -26.15 0.40
N THR A 220 3.63 -26.11 -0.86
CA THR A 220 5.02 -25.76 -1.25
C THR A 220 5.09 -24.41 -1.94
N ASP A 221 3.94 -23.77 -2.20
CA ASP A 221 3.87 -22.48 -2.87
C ASP A 221 4.50 -21.36 -2.02
N LYS A 222 5.30 -20.51 -2.68
CA LYS A 222 5.82 -19.27 -2.09
C LYS A 222 4.65 -18.35 -1.73
N THR A 223 4.53 -18.05 -0.44
CA THR A 223 3.36 -17.39 0.14
C THR A 223 3.79 -16.18 0.96
N ILE A 224 3.04 -15.08 0.82
CA ILE A 224 3.18 -13.92 1.71
C ILE A 224 1.93 -13.81 2.59
N ILE A 225 2.13 -13.66 3.90
CA ILE A 225 1.08 -13.44 4.88
C ILE A 225 1.21 -12.01 5.41
N LEU A 226 0.24 -11.17 5.06
CA LEU A 226 0.13 -9.79 5.46
C LEU A 226 -0.68 -9.69 6.74
N VAL A 227 -0.06 -9.17 7.80
CA VAL A 227 -0.70 -8.94 9.09
C VAL A 227 -0.85 -7.44 9.37
N PRO A 228 -1.93 -7.01 10.05
CA PRO A 228 -2.16 -5.59 10.31
C PRO A 228 -1.28 -5.04 11.43
N ARG A 229 -0.84 -5.90 12.38
CA ARG A 229 -0.05 -5.49 13.56
C ARG A 229 1.15 -6.39 13.79
N PHE A 230 2.24 -5.81 14.31
CA PHE A 230 3.48 -6.53 14.58
C PHE A 230 3.32 -7.68 15.59
N ARG A 231 2.53 -7.49 16.66
CA ARG A 231 2.24 -8.56 17.65
C ARG A 231 1.62 -9.81 17.00
N SER A 232 0.73 -9.61 16.04
CA SER A 232 0.15 -10.72 15.27
C SER A 232 1.22 -11.40 14.41
N SER A 233 2.19 -10.67 13.87
CA SER A 233 3.33 -11.25 13.14
C SER A 233 4.11 -12.21 14.03
N SER A 234 4.54 -11.77 15.22
CA SER A 234 5.33 -12.61 16.14
C SER A 234 4.55 -13.84 16.63
N ALA A 235 3.25 -13.68 16.93
CA ALA A 235 2.41 -14.80 17.34
C ALA A 235 2.23 -15.82 16.20
N LEU A 236 1.96 -15.34 14.99
CA LEU A 236 1.75 -16.18 13.81
C LEU A 236 3.06 -16.88 13.40
N ASN A 237 4.19 -16.20 13.55
CA ASN A 237 5.51 -16.78 13.39
C ASN A 237 5.75 -17.94 14.36
N ALA A 238 5.49 -17.74 15.66
CA ALA A 238 5.64 -18.79 16.67
C ALA A 238 4.75 -20.02 16.40
N ILE A 239 3.60 -19.83 15.73
CA ILE A 239 2.66 -20.92 15.40
C ILE A 239 3.07 -21.65 14.12
N LEU A 240 3.53 -20.90 13.11
CA LEU A 240 3.93 -21.45 11.82
C LEU A 240 5.33 -22.03 11.82
N THR A 241 6.14 -21.80 12.87
CA THR A 241 7.43 -22.47 13.05
C THR A 241 7.18 -23.91 13.51
N PRO A 242 7.41 -24.94 12.67
CA PRO A 242 7.33 -26.32 13.13
C PRO A 242 8.53 -26.63 14.03
N SER A 243 8.45 -27.68 14.84
CA SER A 243 9.61 -28.27 15.54
C SER A 243 10.65 -28.91 14.59
N SER A 244 10.63 -28.58 13.30
CA SER A 244 11.48 -29.09 12.22
C SER A 244 12.11 -27.90 11.48
N PRO A 245 13.41 -27.94 11.12
CA PRO A 245 14.24 -26.79 10.73
C PRO A 245 13.94 -26.18 9.35
N THR A 246 12.73 -26.35 8.81
CA THR A 246 12.44 -26.15 7.39
C THR A 246 11.69 -24.84 7.08
N THR A 247 11.22 -24.10 8.09
CA THR A 247 10.43 -22.87 7.89
C THR A 247 11.12 -21.69 8.56
N VAL A 248 11.90 -20.92 7.80
CA VAL A 248 12.50 -19.66 8.27
C VAL A 248 11.50 -18.52 8.06
N ILE A 249 11.06 -17.89 9.15
CA ILE A 249 9.89 -16.99 9.17
C ILE A 249 10.27 -15.52 9.46
N LEU A 250 11.50 -15.26 9.88
CA LEU A 250 12.10 -13.91 9.90
C LEU A 250 13.18 -13.84 8.84
N ALA A 251 12.75 -14.07 7.61
CA ALA A 251 13.57 -14.01 6.44
C ALA A 251 13.40 -12.61 5.83
N THR A 252 14.52 -11.96 5.52
CA THR A 252 14.51 -10.78 4.66
C THR A 252 13.85 -11.14 3.32
N LEU A 253 13.33 -10.15 2.59
CA LEU A 253 12.70 -10.40 1.28
C LEU A 253 13.66 -11.07 0.27
N ALA A 254 14.97 -11.01 0.50
CA ALA A 254 15.97 -11.73 -0.26
C ALA A 254 15.89 -13.25 -0.03
N ASP A 255 15.55 -13.69 1.18
CA ASP A 255 15.55 -15.10 1.55
C ASP A 255 14.42 -15.86 0.85
N ILE A 256 13.23 -15.28 0.65
CA ILE A 256 12.15 -15.98 -0.10
C ILE A 256 12.53 -16.26 -1.55
N VAL A 257 13.39 -15.41 -2.13
CA VAL A 257 13.88 -15.56 -3.51
C VAL A 257 15.04 -16.55 -3.56
N ASN A 258 16.01 -16.39 -2.68
CA ASN A 258 17.31 -17.06 -2.78
C ASN A 258 17.37 -18.38 -1.99
N GLU A 259 16.57 -18.54 -0.93
CA GLU A 259 16.54 -19.74 -0.11
C GLU A 259 15.35 -20.62 -0.55
N PRO A 260 15.60 -21.78 -1.19
CA PRO A 260 14.55 -22.70 -1.58
C PRO A 260 13.67 -23.13 -0.40
N ARG A 261 14.24 -23.22 0.81
CA ARG A 261 13.55 -23.59 2.04
C ARG A 261 12.65 -22.48 2.59
N CYS A 262 12.88 -21.22 2.24
CA CYS A 262 12.05 -20.11 2.72
C CYS A 262 10.75 -20.05 1.90
N GLN A 263 9.69 -20.66 2.40
CA GLN A 263 8.42 -20.74 1.68
C GLN A 263 7.47 -19.58 2.00
N VAL A 264 7.44 -19.14 3.26
CA VAL A 264 6.44 -18.21 3.78
C VAL A 264 7.13 -16.98 4.35
N ILE A 265 6.71 -15.80 3.90
CA ILE A 265 7.04 -14.53 4.56
C ILE A 265 5.82 -14.05 5.33
N ILE A 266 6.02 -13.68 6.60
CA ILE A 266 5.03 -12.92 7.36
C ILE A 266 5.50 -11.46 7.41
N ALA A 267 4.68 -10.56 6.89
CA ALA A 267 5.00 -9.15 6.77
C ALA A 267 3.86 -8.28 7.30
N THR A 268 4.20 -7.12 7.86
CA THR A 268 3.19 -6.08 8.08
C THR A 268 2.79 -5.45 6.73
N ASN A 269 1.66 -4.75 6.70
CA ASN A 269 1.18 -4.08 5.49
C ASN A 269 2.23 -3.12 4.86
N GLY A 270 3.08 -2.49 5.69
CA GLY A 270 4.14 -1.60 5.23
C GLY A 270 5.34 -2.32 4.62
N LEU A 271 5.79 -3.43 5.22
CA LEU A 271 6.97 -4.19 4.75
C LEU A 271 6.76 -4.80 3.35
N ALA A 272 5.52 -5.04 2.96
CA ALA A 272 5.19 -5.56 1.63
C ALA A 272 5.12 -4.49 0.54
N GLN A 273 5.21 -3.20 0.86
CA GLN A 273 5.21 -2.14 -0.14
C GLN A 273 6.53 -2.12 -0.92
N GLY A 274 6.49 -1.64 -2.17
CA GLY A 274 7.70 -1.46 -2.99
C GLY A 274 8.41 -2.70 -3.56
N ASN A 275 8.19 -3.90 -3.03
CA ASN A 275 8.99 -5.07 -3.43
C ASN A 275 8.38 -5.86 -4.61
N ASP A 276 9.19 -6.09 -5.67
CA ASP A 276 8.83 -6.92 -6.82
C ASP A 276 9.37 -8.36 -6.70
N ILE A 277 8.59 -9.25 -6.09
CA ILE A 277 8.95 -10.66 -5.93
C ILE A 277 8.15 -11.54 -6.90
N LYS A 278 8.81 -11.98 -7.97
CA LYS A 278 8.18 -12.72 -9.10
C LYS A 278 7.69 -14.13 -8.76
N VAL A 279 8.19 -14.71 -7.68
CA VAL A 279 7.90 -16.10 -7.30
C VAL A 279 6.65 -16.27 -6.42
N ILE A 280 6.05 -15.17 -5.94
CA ILE A 280 4.89 -15.23 -5.03
C ILE A 280 3.64 -15.71 -5.78
N LYS A 281 3.10 -16.84 -5.31
CA LYS A 281 1.87 -17.43 -5.84
C LYS A 281 0.65 -17.15 -4.98
N THR A 282 0.80 -17.18 -3.67
CA THR A 282 -0.31 -16.93 -2.73
C THR A 282 -0.06 -15.69 -1.89
N VAL A 283 -1.03 -14.79 -1.85
CA VAL A 283 -1.07 -13.66 -0.91
C VAL A 283 -2.17 -13.94 0.11
N ILE A 284 -1.85 -13.92 1.39
CA ILE A 284 -2.82 -14.05 2.47
C ILE A 284 -2.88 -12.74 3.22
N GLN A 285 -4.06 -12.13 3.30
CA GLN A 285 -4.31 -10.99 4.17
C GLN A 285 -5.03 -11.47 5.43
N MET A 286 -4.38 -11.26 6.58
CA MET A 286 -4.98 -11.51 7.89
C MET A 286 -5.78 -10.29 8.33
N GLY A 287 -7.05 -10.50 8.67
CA GLY A 287 -7.95 -9.43 9.07
C GLY A 287 -8.38 -8.54 7.91
N GLU A 288 -9.28 -7.62 8.22
CA GLU A 288 -9.82 -6.70 7.23
C GLU A 288 -8.83 -5.57 6.92
N PRO A 289 -8.49 -5.33 5.63
CA PRO A 289 -7.86 -4.10 5.22
C PRO A 289 -8.67 -2.85 5.60
N ASP A 290 -7.96 -1.76 5.88
CA ASP A 290 -8.54 -0.50 6.34
C ASP A 290 -9.22 0.31 5.20
N SER A 291 -8.90 0.00 3.94
CA SER A 291 -9.42 0.70 2.78
C SER A 291 -9.70 -0.25 1.60
N ILE A 292 -10.53 0.20 0.65
CA ILE A 292 -10.87 -0.59 -0.55
C ILE A 292 -9.66 -0.76 -1.48
N GLU A 293 -8.80 0.26 -1.54
CA GLU A 293 -7.57 0.25 -2.34
C GLU A 293 -6.66 -0.90 -1.94
N MET A 294 -6.58 -1.19 -0.63
CA MET A 294 -5.79 -2.30 -0.11
C MET A 294 -6.30 -3.68 -0.56
N TYR A 295 -7.61 -3.84 -0.81
CA TYR A 295 -8.15 -5.07 -1.40
C TYR A 295 -7.73 -5.26 -2.86
N VAL A 296 -7.30 -4.20 -3.55
CA VAL A 296 -6.82 -4.26 -4.94
C VAL A 296 -5.30 -4.34 -5.00
N GLN A 297 -4.60 -3.56 -4.17
CA GLN A 297 -3.14 -3.45 -4.19
C GLN A 297 -2.47 -4.72 -3.64
N LYS A 298 -3.01 -5.31 -2.56
CA LYS A 298 -2.40 -6.47 -1.89
C LYS A 298 -2.40 -7.73 -2.76
N PRO A 299 -3.51 -8.12 -3.42
CA PRO A 299 -3.51 -9.24 -4.35
C PRO A 299 -2.47 -9.09 -5.45
N GLY A 300 -2.21 -7.85 -5.93
CA GLY A 300 -1.24 -7.57 -6.98
C GLY A 300 0.20 -8.01 -6.68
N ARG A 301 0.52 -8.41 -5.44
CA ARG A 301 1.79 -9.05 -5.07
C ARG A 301 1.91 -10.49 -5.57
N ALA A 302 0.80 -11.18 -5.82
CA ALA A 302 0.82 -12.43 -6.59
C ALA A 302 1.05 -12.11 -8.08
N ARG A 303 1.94 -12.88 -8.71
CA ARG A 303 2.48 -12.53 -10.03
C ARG A 303 1.93 -13.44 -11.13
N PRO A 304 1.68 -12.91 -12.35
CA PRO A 304 1.23 -13.73 -13.49
C PRO A 304 2.27 -14.77 -13.94
N THR A 305 3.54 -14.59 -13.55
CA THR A 305 4.63 -15.53 -13.83
C THR A 305 4.45 -16.89 -13.16
N VAL A 306 3.55 -16.98 -12.17
CA VAL A 306 3.20 -18.24 -11.52
C VAL A 306 1.87 -18.75 -12.04
N LYS A 307 1.69 -20.07 -12.05
CA LYS A 307 0.41 -20.69 -12.42
C LYS A 307 -0.62 -20.51 -11.30
N ASP A 308 -1.81 -20.06 -11.68
CA ASP A 308 -3.00 -19.90 -10.81
C ASP A 308 -2.72 -19.04 -9.55
N PRO A 309 -2.34 -17.76 -9.70
CA PRO A 309 -2.10 -16.88 -8.56
C PRO A 309 -3.39 -16.61 -7.80
N ARG A 310 -3.28 -16.50 -6.47
CA ARG A 310 -4.47 -16.26 -5.62
C ARG A 310 -4.18 -15.33 -4.45
N ALA A 311 -5.22 -14.63 -4.03
CA ALA A 311 -5.25 -13.82 -2.83
C ALA A 311 -6.35 -14.31 -1.90
N ILE A 312 -6.04 -14.52 -0.63
CA ILE A 312 -6.97 -15.00 0.39
C ILE A 312 -7.09 -13.94 1.48
N PHE A 313 -8.29 -13.42 1.68
CA PHE A 313 -8.61 -12.49 2.77
C PHE A 313 -9.29 -13.26 3.90
N TYR A 314 -8.64 -13.33 5.05
CA TYR A 314 -9.24 -13.86 6.28
C TYR A 314 -10.02 -12.76 7.00
N VAL A 315 -11.34 -12.86 6.95
CA VAL A 315 -12.28 -11.85 7.42
C VAL A 315 -13.01 -12.35 8.66
N SER A 316 -13.29 -11.48 9.62
CA SER A 316 -13.99 -11.87 10.84
C SER A 316 -15.42 -12.38 10.57
N ALA A 317 -15.88 -13.31 11.40
CA ALA A 317 -17.25 -13.84 11.31
C ALA A 317 -18.33 -12.74 11.34
N ASN A 318 -18.11 -11.65 12.07
CA ASN A 318 -19.04 -10.53 12.12
C ASN A 318 -19.15 -9.80 10.78
N ARG A 319 -18.03 -9.62 10.08
CA ARG A 319 -17.99 -8.99 8.76
C ARG A 319 -18.57 -9.90 7.69
N MET A 320 -18.31 -11.21 7.76
CA MET A 320 -18.97 -12.19 6.88
C MET A 320 -20.50 -12.14 7.04
N LYS A 321 -21.02 -12.08 8.27
CA LYS A 321 -22.45 -11.91 8.54
C LYS A 321 -23.01 -10.59 8.02
N LEU A 322 -22.27 -9.50 8.19
CA LEU A 322 -22.67 -8.19 7.68
C LEU A 322 -22.72 -8.19 6.14
N ALA A 323 -21.71 -8.76 5.48
CA ALA A 323 -21.66 -8.90 4.04
C ALA A 323 -22.84 -9.72 3.53
N ALA A 324 -23.12 -10.89 4.14
CA ALA A 324 -24.28 -11.71 3.79
C ALA A 324 -25.61 -10.95 3.96
N LYS A 325 -25.74 -10.13 5.01
CA LYS A 325 -26.92 -9.28 5.21
C LYS A 325 -27.05 -8.22 4.11
N ILE A 326 -25.97 -7.55 3.74
CA ILE A 326 -25.99 -6.51 2.69
C ILE A 326 -26.31 -7.13 1.33
N VAL A 327 -25.70 -8.26 1.00
CA VAL A 327 -25.98 -9.02 -0.23
C VAL A 327 -27.44 -9.43 -0.25
N GLY A 328 -27.95 -10.07 0.80
CA GLY A 328 -29.37 -10.45 0.85
C GLY A 328 -30.34 -9.26 0.76
N GLN A 329 -29.98 -8.09 1.28
CA GLN A 329 -30.77 -6.86 1.12
C GLN A 329 -30.70 -6.29 -0.29
N THR A 330 -29.54 -6.40 -0.93
CA THR A 330 -29.31 -5.93 -2.30
C THR A 330 -29.98 -6.86 -3.30
N ASP A 331 -29.95 -8.16 -3.08
CA ASP A 331 -30.67 -9.16 -3.86
C ASP A 331 -32.18 -8.95 -3.73
N ALA A 332 -32.70 -8.74 -2.51
CA ALA A 332 -34.10 -8.40 -2.31
C ALA A 332 -34.50 -7.09 -3.01
N LYS A 333 -33.62 -6.07 -3.01
CA LYS A 333 -33.86 -4.80 -3.70
C LYS A 333 -33.80 -4.96 -5.23
N ASN A 334 -32.84 -5.73 -5.73
CA ASN A 334 -32.68 -6.03 -7.14
C ASN A 334 -33.85 -6.89 -7.65
N GLU A 335 -34.40 -7.80 -6.84
CA GLU A 335 -35.62 -8.54 -7.18
C GLU A 335 -36.84 -7.61 -7.24
N ILE A 336 -37.00 -6.69 -6.30
CA ILE A 336 -38.08 -5.68 -6.32
C ILE A 336 -37.94 -4.74 -7.54
N ASP A 337 -36.72 -4.30 -7.86
CA ASP A 337 -36.46 -3.41 -9.00
C ASP A 337 -36.59 -4.17 -10.33
N SER A 338 -36.23 -5.46 -10.38
CA SER A 338 -36.45 -6.34 -11.55
C SER A 338 -37.93 -6.63 -11.76
N GLN A 339 -38.71 -6.81 -10.69
CA GLN A 339 -40.17 -6.96 -10.77
C GLN A 339 -40.85 -5.66 -11.22
N LYS A 340 -40.40 -4.49 -10.74
CA LYS A 340 -40.86 -3.18 -11.26
C LYS A 340 -40.46 -2.94 -12.71
N ALA A 341 -39.24 -3.33 -13.11
CA ALA A 341 -38.76 -3.24 -14.48
C ALA A 341 -39.49 -4.22 -15.42
N ALA A 342 -39.88 -5.41 -14.94
CA ALA A 342 -40.69 -6.37 -15.68
C ALA A 342 -42.14 -5.88 -15.91
N VAL A 343 -42.76 -5.26 -14.90
CA VAL A 343 -44.08 -4.62 -15.03
C VAL A 343 -44.02 -3.43 -16.02
N THR A 344 -42.89 -2.74 -16.09
CA THR A 344 -42.68 -1.62 -17.04
C THR A 344 -42.31 -2.11 -18.45
N SER A 345 -41.58 -3.24 -18.57
CA SER A 345 -41.14 -3.82 -19.85
C SER A 345 -42.21 -4.67 -20.53
N ALA A 346 -43.25 -5.13 -19.82
CA ALA A 346 -44.42 -5.76 -20.44
C ALA A 346 -45.20 -4.79 -21.38
N LYS A 347 -44.90 -3.49 -21.35
CA LYS A 347 -45.42 -2.48 -22.31
C LYS A 347 -44.54 -2.22 -23.54
N LYS A 348 -43.35 -2.84 -23.65
CA LYS A 348 -42.49 -2.70 -24.83
C LYS A 348 -41.87 -4.05 -25.19
N ILE A 349 -42.58 -4.80 -26.04
CA ILE A 349 -42.02 -5.94 -26.76
C ILE A 349 -40.99 -5.42 -27.78
N GLY A 350 -39.82 -6.07 -27.86
CA GLY A 350 -38.88 -5.88 -28.95
C GLY A 350 -37.46 -6.39 -28.65
N ASN A 351 -37.28 -7.71 -28.75
CA ASN A 351 -36.05 -8.48 -28.99
C ASN A 351 -34.68 -7.79 -28.80
N PHE A 352 -33.88 -8.26 -27.84
CA PHE A 352 -32.43 -8.49 -28.03
C PHE A 352 -31.93 -9.51 -26.98
N ALA A 353 -31.28 -10.58 -27.45
CA ALA A 353 -30.74 -11.65 -26.62
C ALA A 353 -29.43 -11.24 -25.95
N THR A 354 -29.27 -11.55 -24.65
CA THR A 354 -28.01 -11.42 -23.90
C THR A 354 -27.54 -12.80 -23.40
N PRO A 355 -26.22 -13.04 -23.27
CA PRO A 355 -25.69 -14.35 -22.93
C PRO A 355 -25.82 -14.67 -21.43
N ARG A 356 -26.20 -15.91 -21.12
CA ARG A 356 -26.27 -16.49 -19.76
C ARG A 356 -24.88 -16.61 -19.13
N MET A 357 -24.73 -16.14 -17.89
CA MET A 357 -23.68 -16.61 -16.99
C MET A 357 -23.99 -18.04 -16.55
N ILE A 358 -23.04 -18.95 -16.78
CA ILE A 358 -23.08 -20.32 -16.25
C ILE A 358 -22.50 -20.28 -14.84
N HIS A 359 -23.32 -20.59 -13.85
CA HIS A 359 -22.89 -20.84 -12.47
C HIS A 359 -22.29 -22.26 -12.41
N PRO A 360 -21.03 -22.48 -11.98
CA PRO A 360 -20.55 -23.81 -11.69
C PRO A 360 -21.22 -24.31 -10.41
N ALA A 361 -21.83 -25.48 -10.48
CA ALA A 361 -22.33 -26.20 -9.32
C ALA A 361 -21.14 -26.65 -8.44
N CYS A 362 -21.17 -26.33 -7.14
CA CYS A 362 -20.27 -26.92 -6.17
C CYS A 362 -20.44 -28.45 -6.14
N ALA A 363 -19.38 -29.19 -6.43
CA ALA A 363 -19.31 -30.62 -6.11
C ALA A 363 -19.19 -30.80 -4.58
N PRO A 364 -19.86 -31.80 -3.98
CA PRO A 364 -19.78 -32.04 -2.54
C PRO A 364 -18.42 -32.64 -2.14
N LEU A 365 -17.83 -32.09 -1.09
CA LEU A 365 -16.63 -32.61 -0.42
C LEU A 365 -16.89 -34.03 0.09
N ALA A 366 -16.02 -34.96 -0.30
CA ALA A 366 -15.99 -36.32 0.23
C ALA A 366 -15.72 -36.32 1.74
N LYS A 367 -16.50 -37.10 2.48
CA LYS A 367 -16.37 -37.29 3.93
C LYS A 367 -15.08 -38.06 4.23
N HIS A 368 -14.14 -37.44 4.94
CA HIS A 368 -13.07 -38.18 5.61
C HIS A 368 -13.61 -38.80 6.92
N PRO A 369 -13.37 -40.10 7.17
CA PRO A 369 -13.63 -40.70 8.47
C PRO A 369 -12.57 -40.23 9.46
N HIS A 370 -12.91 -40.15 10.76
CA HIS A 370 -12.07 -39.74 11.91
C HIS A 370 -12.23 -38.32 12.48
N LEU A 371 -13.38 -37.67 12.30
CA LEU A 371 -13.78 -36.56 13.19
C LEU A 371 -15.03 -36.94 13.98
N ILE A 372 -14.81 -37.21 15.26
CA ILE A 372 -15.84 -37.46 16.26
C ILE A 372 -16.71 -36.20 16.36
N HIS A 373 -18.01 -36.36 16.08
CA HIS A 373 -19.02 -35.33 16.24
C HIS A 373 -19.16 -34.96 17.72
N ALA A 374 -18.56 -33.86 18.14
CA ALA A 374 -18.93 -33.20 19.39
C ALA A 374 -20.09 -32.24 19.10
N HIS A 375 -21.31 -32.66 19.43
CA HIS A 375 -22.42 -31.73 19.60
C HIS A 375 -22.05 -30.74 20.71
N CYS A 376 -21.76 -29.50 20.35
CA CYS A 376 -21.56 -28.42 21.33
C CYS A 376 -22.53 -27.28 21.01
N SER A 377 -23.70 -27.32 21.66
CA SER A 377 -24.55 -26.15 21.84
C SER A 377 -23.78 -25.14 22.67
N ALA A 378 -23.27 -24.07 22.05
CA ALA A 378 -22.62 -22.98 22.76
C ALA A 378 -23.36 -21.67 22.52
N ILE A 379 -24.00 -21.23 23.61
CA ILE A 379 -24.66 -19.96 23.84
C ILE A 379 -23.73 -18.79 23.49
N ALA A 380 -24.22 -17.83 22.71
CA ALA A 380 -23.50 -16.58 22.43
C ALA A 380 -23.26 -15.78 23.73
N PRO A 381 -22.05 -15.26 23.99
CA PRO A 381 -21.84 -14.41 25.15
C PRO A 381 -22.55 -13.07 24.95
N LYS A 382 -23.45 -12.72 25.87
CA LYS A 382 -24.04 -11.38 25.96
C LYS A 382 -22.92 -10.36 26.22
N LYS A 383 -22.94 -9.25 25.47
CA LYS A 383 -22.06 -8.08 25.67
C LYS A 383 -22.20 -7.60 27.12
N ALA A 384 -21.10 -7.54 27.87
CA ALA A 384 -21.11 -7.01 29.23
C ALA A 384 -21.61 -5.54 29.24
N PRO A 385 -22.46 -5.14 30.19
CA PRO A 385 -22.91 -3.76 30.31
C PRO A 385 -21.72 -2.83 30.61
N SER A 386 -21.75 -1.61 30.07
CA SER A 386 -20.71 -0.61 30.32
C SER A 386 -20.86 -0.04 31.74
N ASP A 387 -19.84 -0.24 32.57
CA ASP A 387 -19.74 0.24 33.97
C ASP A 387 -19.72 1.77 34.15
N ILE A 388 -19.91 2.55 33.08
CA ILE A 388 -19.87 4.02 33.11
C ILE A 388 -21.31 4.53 33.05
N PRO A 389 -21.77 5.32 34.05
CA PRO A 389 -23.08 5.96 34.04
C PRO A 389 -23.33 6.74 32.74
N GLN A 390 -24.56 6.67 32.21
CA GLN A 390 -24.90 7.22 30.90
C GLN A 390 -24.63 8.73 30.76
N ASN A 391 -24.80 9.49 31.85
CA ASN A 391 -24.51 10.92 31.94
C ASN A 391 -23.01 11.26 31.93
N GLN A 392 -22.13 10.28 32.16
CA GLN A 392 -20.67 10.46 32.15
C GLN A 392 -20.04 10.02 30.82
N ARG A 393 -20.78 9.31 29.96
CA ARG A 393 -20.28 8.87 28.65
C ARG A 393 -20.07 10.06 27.71
N LEU A 394 -19.09 9.92 26.81
CA LEU A 394 -18.85 10.89 25.75
C LEU A 394 -19.90 10.73 24.64
N THR A 395 -20.39 11.85 24.11
CA THR A 395 -21.29 11.86 22.93
C THR A 395 -20.50 11.53 21.65
N LYS A 396 -21.21 11.24 20.55
CA LYS A 396 -20.57 10.97 19.25
C LYS A 396 -19.69 12.15 18.79
N VAL A 397 -20.15 13.38 19.01
CA VAL A 397 -19.40 14.61 18.67
C VAL A 397 -18.13 14.72 19.51
N MET A 398 -18.23 14.51 20.81
CA MET A 398 -17.06 14.54 21.71
C MET A 398 -16.04 13.44 21.35
N LYS A 399 -16.51 12.25 20.97
CA LYS A 399 -15.61 11.18 20.51
C LYS A 399 -14.90 11.52 19.20
N ALA A 400 -15.56 12.21 18.27
CA ALA A 400 -14.92 12.66 17.02
C ALA A 400 -13.81 13.68 17.32
N VAL A 401 -14.11 14.73 18.07
CA VAL A 401 -13.13 15.76 18.50
C VAL A 401 -11.97 15.14 19.29
N GLY A 402 -12.28 14.22 20.19
CA GLY A 402 -11.25 13.51 20.96
C GLY A 402 -10.39 12.59 20.12
N THR A 403 -10.94 11.99 19.06
CA THR A 403 -10.18 11.14 18.14
C THR A 403 -9.19 11.99 17.35
N GLU A 404 -9.67 13.06 16.72
CA GLU A 404 -8.85 14.01 15.95
C GLU A 404 -7.67 14.55 16.77
N ARG A 405 -7.92 15.05 17.99
CA ARG A 405 -6.87 15.59 18.85
C ARG A 405 -5.82 14.56 19.28
N LEU A 406 -6.24 13.30 19.51
CA LEU A 406 -5.34 12.21 19.86
C LEU A 406 -4.55 11.69 18.64
N GLU A 407 -5.12 11.79 17.44
CA GLU A 407 -4.42 11.53 16.17
C GLU A 407 -3.37 12.62 15.88
N ASP A 408 -3.67 13.89 16.15
CA ASP A 408 -2.69 14.99 16.08
C ASP A 408 -1.55 14.77 17.07
N PHE A 409 -1.87 14.35 18.29
CA PHE A 409 -0.86 14.02 19.29
C PHE A 409 0.03 12.86 18.81
N ARG A 410 -0.57 11.80 18.26
CA ARG A 410 0.14 10.67 17.64
C ARG A 410 1.10 11.13 16.54
N PHE A 411 0.66 12.04 15.67
CA PHE A 411 1.50 12.61 14.63
C PHE A 411 2.66 13.42 15.21
N SER A 412 2.41 14.20 16.27
CA SER A 412 3.44 15.02 16.92
C SER A 412 4.56 14.22 17.58
N ILE A 413 4.24 13.05 18.17
CA ILE A 413 5.25 12.18 18.80
C ILE A 413 6.02 11.38 17.76
N TRP A 414 5.37 10.97 16.67
CA TRP A 414 6.04 10.30 15.54
C TRP A 414 7.08 11.23 14.88
N LEU A 415 6.72 12.49 14.63
CA LEU A 415 7.62 13.48 14.02
C LEU A 415 8.85 13.79 14.88
N GLN A 416 8.74 13.64 16.21
CA GLN A 416 9.80 13.94 17.17
C GLN A 416 10.63 12.72 17.56
N ALA A 417 10.22 11.52 17.16
CA ALA A 417 10.92 10.29 17.49
C ALA A 417 12.22 10.16 16.69
N SER A 418 13.28 9.73 17.35
CA SER A 418 14.54 9.39 16.67
C SER A 418 14.41 8.03 16.00
N ASP A 419 14.69 7.96 14.70
CA ASP A 419 14.66 6.72 13.91
C ASP A 419 15.59 5.65 14.51
N ALA A 420 16.71 6.07 15.12
CA ALA A 420 17.69 5.19 15.73
C ALA A 420 17.18 4.48 17.01
N SER A 421 16.25 5.09 17.76
CA SER A 421 15.71 4.50 18.99
C SER A 421 14.38 3.76 18.76
N MET A 422 13.67 4.06 17.68
CA MET A 422 12.31 3.57 17.41
C MET A 422 12.19 2.66 16.19
N GLY A 423 13.29 2.39 15.47
CA GLY A 423 13.36 1.33 14.45
C GLY A 423 12.32 1.44 13.33
N LEU A 424 12.03 2.65 12.85
CA LEU A 424 11.03 2.93 11.80
C LEU A 424 9.60 2.50 12.18
N THR A 425 9.24 2.61 13.46
CA THR A 425 7.87 2.29 13.93
C THR A 425 6.83 3.12 13.15
N PRO A 426 5.83 2.49 12.51
CA PRO A 426 4.79 3.20 11.78
C PRO A 426 4.00 4.17 12.66
N LEU A 427 3.52 5.28 12.09
CA LEU A 427 2.70 6.30 12.78
C LEU A 427 1.55 5.69 13.60
N ALA A 428 0.85 4.70 13.04
CA ALA A 428 -0.29 4.04 13.66
C ALA A 428 0.08 3.23 14.93
N ASP A 429 1.35 2.87 15.12
CA ASP A 429 1.81 2.05 16.24
C ASP A 429 2.22 2.89 17.47
N PHE A 430 2.44 4.21 17.32
CA PHE A 430 2.76 5.12 18.44
C PHE A 430 1.58 5.31 19.40
N LEU A 431 0.38 5.52 18.85
CA LEU A 431 -0.87 5.55 19.62
C LEU A 431 -1.98 4.88 18.79
N PRO A 432 -2.13 3.55 18.88
CA PRO A 432 -3.06 2.82 18.02
C PRO A 432 -4.51 3.26 18.18
N ASP A 433 -5.29 3.21 17.10
CA ASP A 433 -6.72 3.61 17.10
C ASP A 433 -7.53 2.88 18.17
N ILE A 434 -7.16 1.63 18.47
CA ILE A 434 -7.81 0.85 19.53
C ILE A 434 -7.53 1.43 20.91
N VAL A 435 -6.34 1.99 21.14
CA VAL A 435 -5.96 2.66 22.39
C VAL A 435 -6.62 4.02 22.47
N ILE A 436 -6.63 4.82 21.39
CA ILE A 436 -7.40 6.07 21.29
C ILE A 436 -8.86 5.81 21.67
N LYS A 437 -9.46 4.77 21.09
CA LYS A 437 -10.83 4.36 21.41
C LYS A 437 -10.98 3.95 22.87
N GLN A 438 -10.03 3.20 23.45
CA GLN A 438 -10.07 2.81 24.86
C GLN A 438 -9.96 4.02 25.80
N ILE A 439 -9.09 4.98 25.50
CA ILE A 439 -8.96 6.25 26.24
C ILE A 439 -10.29 7.00 26.22
N LEU A 440 -10.94 7.13 25.05
CA LEU A 440 -12.22 7.82 24.91
C LEU A 440 -13.39 7.04 25.54
N ASP A 441 -13.42 5.72 25.42
CA ASP A 441 -14.45 4.87 26.00
C ASP A 441 -14.36 4.83 27.54
N ARG A 442 -13.14 4.97 28.09
CA ARG A 442 -12.87 5.00 29.54
C ARG A 442 -12.56 6.39 30.07
N PHE A 443 -12.80 7.44 29.28
CA PHE A 443 -12.36 8.81 29.59
C PHE A 443 -12.81 9.33 30.96
N ALA A 444 -14.01 8.96 31.40
CA ALA A 444 -14.56 9.32 32.71
C ALA A 444 -13.83 8.65 33.89
N LYS A 445 -13.14 7.52 33.65
CA LYS A 445 -12.37 6.77 34.66
C LYS A 445 -10.93 7.25 34.78
N ILE A 446 -10.38 7.90 33.75
CA ILE A 446 -9.00 8.42 33.75
C ILE A 446 -8.96 9.71 34.56
N LYS A 447 -8.73 9.67 35.87
CA LYS A 447 -8.76 10.87 36.74
C LYS A 447 -7.35 11.37 37.05
N VAL A 448 -6.42 10.46 37.21
CA VAL A 448 -5.02 10.73 37.55
C VAL A 448 -4.09 10.16 36.49
N PHE A 449 -2.82 10.56 36.55
CA PHE A 449 -1.80 10.17 35.59
C PHE A 449 -1.65 8.64 35.50
N GLU A 450 -1.71 7.96 36.63
CA GLU A 450 -1.57 6.52 36.78
C GLU A 450 -2.66 5.75 36.02
N ASP A 451 -3.89 6.27 35.99
CA ASP A 451 -5.00 5.64 35.27
C ASP A 451 -4.74 5.60 33.76
N LEU A 452 -4.07 6.63 33.23
CA LEU A 452 -3.68 6.70 31.83
C LEU A 452 -2.50 5.79 31.55
N VAL A 453 -1.48 5.79 32.41
CA VAL A 453 -0.28 4.95 32.25
C VAL A 453 -0.66 3.48 32.16
N LEU A 454 -1.56 2.99 33.02
CA LEU A 454 -2.05 1.60 32.95
C LEU A 454 -2.70 1.24 31.60
N LEU A 455 -3.23 2.21 30.87
CA LEU A 455 -3.82 1.99 29.54
C LEU A 455 -2.78 1.99 28.42
N VAL A 456 -1.60 2.59 28.61
CA VAL A 456 -0.63 2.85 27.54
C VAL A 456 0.77 2.30 27.81
N GLU A 457 1.07 1.83 29.02
CA GLU A 457 2.41 1.32 29.42
C GLU A 457 2.90 0.15 28.57
N HIS A 458 1.98 -0.60 27.97
CA HIS A 458 2.28 -1.72 27.10
C HIS A 458 2.69 -1.30 25.68
N LEU A 459 2.63 -0.02 25.35
CA LEU A 459 3.04 0.54 24.06
C LEU A 459 4.55 0.82 24.10
N LEU A 460 5.28 0.17 23.19
CA LEU A 460 6.72 0.35 23.08
C LEU A 460 7.05 1.80 22.71
N GLY A 461 7.99 2.43 23.43
CA GLY A 461 8.45 3.79 23.14
C GLY A 461 7.54 4.94 23.59
N MET A 462 6.42 4.66 24.26
CA MET A 462 5.53 5.70 24.81
C MET A 462 5.98 6.25 26.17
N ALA A 463 6.92 5.60 26.85
CA ALA A 463 7.34 5.94 28.21
C ALA A 463 7.77 7.41 28.39
N GLY A 464 8.42 8.01 27.37
CA GLY A 464 8.82 9.42 27.39
C GLY A 464 7.70 10.43 27.08
N TYR A 465 6.53 9.96 26.62
CA TYR A 465 5.42 10.79 26.15
C TYR A 465 4.18 10.71 27.03
N HIS A 466 4.18 9.88 28.09
CA HIS A 466 3.02 9.70 28.98
C HIS A 466 2.54 11.02 29.59
N SER A 467 3.45 11.86 30.08
CA SER A 467 3.10 13.15 30.70
C SER A 467 2.39 14.08 29.72
N ARG A 468 2.90 14.16 28.48
CA ARG A 468 2.29 14.97 27.42
C ARG A 468 0.95 14.39 26.95
N LEU A 469 0.81 13.07 26.89
CA LEU A 469 -0.49 12.44 26.61
C LEU A 469 -1.51 12.77 27.70
N PHE A 470 -1.08 12.83 28.96
CA PHE A 470 -1.95 13.23 30.07
C PHE A 470 -2.39 14.69 29.96
N GLU A 471 -1.49 15.59 29.56
CA GLU A 471 -1.85 16.99 29.25
C GLU A 471 -2.92 17.07 28.17
N VAL A 472 -2.82 16.29 27.09
CA VAL A 472 -3.86 16.22 26.04
C VAL A 472 -5.20 15.73 26.61
N VAL A 473 -5.18 14.76 27.53
CA VAL A 473 -6.40 14.29 28.21
C VAL A 473 -7.01 15.39 29.09
N LEU A 474 -6.20 16.23 29.74
CA LEU A 474 -6.66 17.37 30.53
C LEU A 474 -7.24 18.48 29.63
N GLU A 475 -6.60 18.79 28.50
CA GLU A 475 -7.13 19.72 27.49
C GLU A 475 -8.50 19.27 26.99
N LEU A 476 -8.60 18.00 26.55
CA LEU A 476 -9.86 17.41 26.07
C LEU A 476 -10.95 17.46 27.14
N ARG A 477 -10.60 17.39 28.42
CA ARG A 477 -11.57 17.49 29.51
C ARG A 477 -12.21 18.87 29.57
N GLU A 478 -11.47 19.94 29.35
CA GLU A 478 -12.03 21.29 29.27
C GLU A 478 -12.88 21.46 28.01
N THR A 479 -12.38 21.05 26.84
CA THR A 479 -13.14 21.08 25.56
C THR A 479 -14.48 20.34 25.68
N PHE A 480 -14.48 19.18 26.33
CA PHE A 480 -15.68 18.39 26.57
C PHE A 480 -16.66 19.04 27.55
N ARG A 481 -16.19 19.82 28.53
CA ARG A 481 -17.05 20.62 29.40
C ARG A 481 -17.71 21.76 28.62
N GLU A 482 -16.98 22.41 27.73
CA GLU A 482 -17.51 23.47 26.86
C GLU A 482 -18.59 22.94 25.91
N ILE A 483 -18.33 21.83 25.23
CA ILE A 483 -19.33 21.17 24.36
C ILE A 483 -20.59 20.81 25.15
N ARG A 484 -20.44 20.32 26.39
CA ARG A 484 -21.59 20.02 27.27
C ARG A 484 -22.33 21.28 27.74
N ARG A 485 -21.66 22.42 27.89
CA ARG A 485 -22.29 23.71 28.22
C ARG A 485 -23.03 24.29 27.01
N ALA A 486 -22.46 24.16 25.81
CA ALA A 486 -23.06 24.63 24.57
C ALA A 486 -24.33 23.85 24.19
N GLY A 487 -24.37 22.53 24.38
CA GLY A 487 -25.54 21.70 24.10
C GLY A 487 -26.67 21.76 25.15
N LYS A 488 -26.57 22.62 26.17
CA LYS A 488 -27.62 22.88 27.18
C LYS A 488 -28.34 24.22 27.00
N LYS A 489 -27.89 25.06 26.06
CA LYS A 489 -28.65 26.18 25.52
C LYS A 489 -29.51 25.67 24.37
#